data_AF-A0A7C4LA49-F1
#
_entry.id   AF-A0A7C4LA49-F1
#
_cell.length_a   1.000
_cell.length_b   1.000
_cell.length_c   1.000
_cell.angle_alpha   90.00
_cell.angle_beta   90.00
_cell.angle_gamma   90.00
#
_symmetry.space_group_name_H-M   'P 1'
#
loop_
_entity.id
_entity.type
_entity.pdbx_description
1 polymer ?
#
loop_
_entity_poly.entity_id
_entity_poly.type
_entity_poly.pdbx_seq_one_letter_code
_entity_poly.pdbx_strand_id
1 'polypeptide(L)'
;MKRKIIYLALALLLIVFLSCSKTETPSTPSPSAPVVSDIVHWTQVTVTTPFTAADWNTALVYNNKMWLIGGRNSSGDTIAEVWSSTNGADWTLVTGNAAFGPRFRHSSVVYNNKMWVIGGSDVNSQGGPSLNDVWYSTMALTGYLQQVTRSLLRVFHLLHLIFPGNYG
;
A
#
# COMPACT_ATOMS: atom_id res chain seq x y z
N MET A 1 73.48 31.39 11.30
CA MET A 1 72.60 30.32 11.84
C MET A 1 71.76 30.76 13.06
N LYS A 2 72.30 31.59 13.98
CA LYS A 2 71.60 31.99 15.22
C LYS A 2 70.33 32.86 15.07
N ARG A 3 70.22 33.68 14.00
CA ARG A 3 69.01 34.52 13.78
C ARG A 3 67.78 33.72 13.35
N LYS A 4 67.94 32.60 12.61
CA LYS A 4 66.81 31.76 12.18
C LYS A 4 66.16 30.99 13.34
N ILE A 5 66.93 30.65 14.37
CA ILE A 5 66.43 29.97 15.58
C ILE A 5 65.55 30.92 16.42
N ILE A 6 65.89 32.20 16.48
CA ILE A 6 65.10 33.22 17.19
C ILE A 6 63.74 33.43 16.53
N TYR A 7 63.67 33.48 15.20
CA TYR A 7 62.39 33.59 14.49
C TYR A 7 61.54 32.32 14.62
N LEU A 8 62.14 31.14 14.65
CA LEU A 8 61.42 29.88 14.85
C LEU A 8 60.88 29.77 16.29
N ALA A 9 61.66 30.20 17.28
CA ALA A 9 61.23 30.24 18.68
C ALA A 9 60.14 31.29 18.94
N LEU A 10 60.23 32.48 18.32
CA LEU A 10 59.19 33.51 18.38
C LEU A 10 57.90 33.08 17.65
N ALA A 11 58.02 32.37 16.51
CA ALA A 11 56.87 31.84 15.78
C ALA A 11 56.16 30.71 16.56
N LEU A 12 56.90 29.81 17.22
CA LEU A 12 56.32 28.80 18.10
C LEU A 12 55.67 29.41 19.35
N LEU A 13 56.26 30.46 19.93
CA LEU A 13 55.64 31.20 21.04
C LEU A 13 54.33 31.87 20.60
N LEU A 14 54.28 32.45 19.39
CA LEU A 14 53.07 33.09 18.84
C LEU A 14 51.94 32.08 18.57
N ILE A 15 52.26 30.85 18.16
CA ILE A 15 51.27 29.78 17.93
C ILE A 15 50.66 29.28 19.25
N VAL A 16 51.43 29.25 20.33
CA VAL A 16 50.92 28.91 21.68
C VAL A 16 49.98 29.99 22.22
N PHE A 17 50.22 31.27 21.90
CA PHE A 17 49.33 32.38 22.28
C PHE A 17 48.12 32.58 21.34
N LEU A 18 48.14 32.05 20.11
CA LEU A 18 46.98 32.03 19.19
C LEU A 18 46.03 30.85 19.40
N SER A 19 46.35 29.91 20.29
CA SER A 19 45.36 28.96 20.81
C SER A 19 44.44 29.71 21.75
N CYS A 20 43.53 30.49 21.16
CA CYS A 20 42.41 31.13 21.81
C CYS A 20 41.75 30.09 22.71
N SER A 21 41.74 30.37 24.01
CA SER A 21 40.92 29.65 24.96
C SER A 21 39.50 29.67 24.42
N LYS A 22 39.02 28.53 23.91
CA LYS A 22 37.58 28.28 23.88
C LYS A 22 37.15 28.23 25.34
N THR A 23 36.92 29.39 25.93
CA THR A 23 35.97 29.52 27.01
C THR A 23 34.65 29.12 26.39
N GLU A 24 34.26 27.86 26.57
CA GLU A 24 32.87 27.49 26.48
C GLU A 24 32.17 28.37 27.53
N THR A 25 31.54 29.44 27.05
CA THR A 25 30.48 30.08 27.80
C THR A 25 29.50 28.95 28.14
N PRO A 26 29.02 28.82 29.39
CA PRO A 26 27.89 27.96 29.67
C PRO A 26 26.79 28.45 28.75
N SER A 27 26.54 27.73 27.65
CA SER A 27 25.41 28.01 26.81
C SER A 27 24.21 27.75 27.70
N THR A 28 23.56 28.84 28.14
CA THR A 28 22.16 28.77 28.53
C THR A 28 21.48 27.88 27.50
N PRO A 29 20.77 26.81 27.91
CA PRO A 29 20.12 25.95 26.93
C PRO A 29 19.29 26.86 26.04
N SER A 30 19.66 26.92 24.75
CA SER A 30 18.80 27.47 23.71
C SER A 30 17.43 26.87 23.95
N PRO A 31 16.33 27.65 24.00
CA PRO A 31 15.01 27.09 24.22
C PRO A 31 14.86 25.95 23.23
N SER A 32 14.90 24.72 23.75
CA SER A 32 14.83 23.53 22.95
C SER A 32 13.56 23.67 22.13
N ALA A 33 13.69 23.50 20.81
CA ALA A 33 12.53 23.34 19.96
C ALA A 33 11.54 22.41 20.68
N PRO A 34 10.23 22.71 20.70
CA PRO A 34 9.27 21.90 21.41
C PRO A 34 9.50 20.44 21.04
N VAL A 35 9.77 19.61 22.05
CA VAL A 35 9.80 18.16 21.88
C VAL A 35 8.35 17.79 21.55
N VAL A 36 8.03 17.77 20.25
CA VAL A 36 6.79 17.17 19.78
C VAL A 36 6.96 15.70 20.08
N SER A 37 6.40 15.25 21.20
CA SER A 37 6.29 13.84 21.45
C SER A 37 5.36 13.29 20.35
N ASP A 38 5.88 12.37 19.55
CA ASP A 38 5.12 11.66 18.50
C ASP A 38 4.12 10.68 19.15
N ILE A 39 3.27 11.18 20.05
CA ILE A 39 2.24 10.39 20.70
C ILE A 39 1.18 10.10 19.64
N VAL A 40 1.23 8.89 19.11
CA VAL A 40 0.21 8.35 18.22
C VAL A 40 -1.08 8.18 19.01
N HIS A 41 -2.10 8.96 18.66
CA HIS A 41 -3.44 8.83 19.20
C HIS A 41 -4.28 7.95 18.28
N TRP A 42 -4.82 6.86 18.81
CA TRP A 42 -5.74 5.99 18.07
C TRP A 42 -7.18 6.47 18.28
N THR A 43 -7.94 6.58 17.20
CA THR A 43 -9.37 6.91 17.24
C THR A 43 -10.15 5.82 16.53
N GLN A 44 -11.18 5.30 17.19
CA GLN A 44 -12.09 4.32 16.61
C GLN A 44 -13.03 5.02 15.61
N VAL A 45 -13.02 4.56 14.35
CA VAL A 45 -13.86 5.15 13.28
C VAL A 45 -15.27 4.57 13.26
N THR A 46 -15.42 3.26 13.52
CA THR A 46 -16.73 2.59 13.59
C THR A 46 -16.71 1.44 14.60
N VAL A 47 -17.89 1.12 15.15
CA VAL A 47 -18.10 -0.01 16.08
C VAL A 47 -18.45 -1.29 15.34
N THR A 48 -19.16 -1.17 14.21
CA THR A 48 -19.59 -2.30 13.39
C THR A 48 -19.23 -2.07 11.94
N THR A 49 -18.91 -3.15 11.25
CA THR A 49 -18.61 -3.17 9.82
C THR A 49 -19.51 -4.19 9.12
N PRO A 50 -19.82 -3.98 7.83
CA PRO A 50 -20.69 -4.89 7.09
C PRO A 50 -19.99 -6.17 6.63
N PHE A 51 -18.66 -6.18 6.60
CA PHE A 51 -17.90 -7.36 6.19
C PHE A 51 -17.88 -8.43 7.28
N THR A 52 -17.94 -9.69 6.88
CA THR A 52 -17.86 -10.81 7.83
C THR A 52 -16.43 -11.26 8.12
N ALA A 53 -15.43 -10.73 7.39
CA ALA A 53 -14.02 -11.04 7.59
C ALA A 53 -13.58 -10.71 9.02
N ALA A 54 -13.29 -11.74 9.81
CA ALA A 54 -12.96 -11.67 11.22
C ALA A 54 -11.45 -11.67 11.47
N ASP A 55 -10.67 -12.49 10.74
CA ASP A 55 -9.23 -12.57 10.90
C ASP A 55 -8.47 -13.02 9.64
N TRP A 56 -7.14 -12.87 9.66
CA TRP A 56 -6.20 -13.28 8.58
C TRP A 56 -6.47 -12.71 7.18
N ASN A 57 -7.21 -11.60 7.12
CA ASN A 57 -7.34 -10.76 5.94
C ASN A 57 -6.08 -9.92 5.74
N THR A 58 -5.96 -9.32 4.56
CA THR A 58 -4.97 -8.27 4.32
C THR A 58 -5.67 -6.98 3.90
N ALA A 59 -4.99 -5.86 4.11
CA ALA A 59 -5.46 -4.55 3.68
C ALA A 59 -4.38 -3.78 2.93
N LEU A 60 -4.80 -2.96 1.98
CA LEU A 60 -3.93 -2.06 1.22
C LEU A 60 -4.67 -0.78 0.80
N VAL A 61 -3.91 0.22 0.34
CA VAL A 61 -4.46 1.45 -0.23
C VAL A 61 -4.20 1.48 -1.73
N TYR A 62 -5.26 1.63 -2.54
CA TYR A 62 -5.16 1.72 -4.00
C TYR A 62 -6.28 2.60 -4.54
N ASN A 63 -5.98 3.50 -5.48
CA ASN A 63 -6.92 4.47 -6.06
C ASN A 63 -7.75 5.22 -4.99
N ASN A 64 -7.06 5.81 -4.00
CA ASN A 64 -7.64 6.60 -2.92
C ASN A 64 -8.73 5.85 -2.11
N LYS A 65 -8.66 4.52 -2.08
CA LYS A 65 -9.52 3.65 -1.28
C LYS A 65 -8.69 2.71 -0.44
N MET A 66 -9.18 2.41 0.76
CA MET A 66 -8.76 1.24 1.53
C MET A 66 -9.45 0.01 0.93
N TRP A 67 -8.71 -1.08 0.87
CA TRP A 67 -9.18 -2.37 0.40
C TRP A 67 -8.95 -3.41 1.48
N LEU A 68 -9.93 -4.29 1.69
CA LEU A 68 -9.85 -5.45 2.56
C LEU A 68 -10.05 -6.70 1.70
N ILE A 69 -9.14 -7.67 1.80
CA ILE A 69 -9.06 -8.80 0.88
C ILE A 69 -9.05 -10.10 1.67
N GLY A 70 -9.99 -11.00 1.32
CA GLY A 70 -10.06 -12.37 1.81
C GLY A 70 -10.08 -12.49 3.33
N GLY A 71 -9.44 -13.54 3.84
CA GLY A 71 -9.39 -13.89 5.25
C GLY A 71 -10.39 -14.98 5.61
N ARG A 72 -10.79 -15.04 6.88
CA ARG A 72 -11.84 -15.93 7.36
C ARG A 72 -12.99 -15.14 7.93
N ASN A 73 -14.21 -15.66 7.78
CA ASN A 73 -15.39 -15.05 8.40
C ASN A 73 -15.51 -15.43 9.88
N SER A 74 -16.50 -14.87 10.58
CA SER A 74 -16.81 -15.19 11.98
C SER A 74 -17.21 -16.65 12.23
N SER A 75 -17.65 -17.37 11.20
CA SER A 75 -17.95 -18.81 11.24
C SER A 75 -16.70 -19.68 11.05
N GLY A 76 -15.54 -19.07 10.74
CA GLY A 76 -14.28 -19.76 10.48
C GLY A 76 -14.08 -20.21 9.04
N ASP A 77 -15.00 -19.85 8.13
CA ASP A 77 -14.87 -20.15 6.71
C ASP A 77 -13.87 -19.22 6.05
N THR A 78 -12.99 -19.79 5.24
CA THR A 78 -12.14 -19.03 4.33
C THR A 78 -13.00 -18.39 3.24
N ILE A 79 -12.80 -17.09 3.00
CA ILE A 79 -13.61 -16.30 2.07
C ILE A 79 -12.76 -15.62 0.98
N ALA A 80 -13.42 -15.29 -0.14
CA ALA A 80 -12.83 -14.61 -1.30
C ALA A 80 -13.36 -13.18 -1.47
N GLU A 81 -13.90 -12.60 -0.41
CA GLU A 81 -14.53 -11.29 -0.45
C GLU A 81 -13.50 -10.18 -0.60
N VAL A 82 -13.86 -9.15 -1.37
CA VAL A 82 -13.08 -7.93 -1.51
C VAL A 82 -13.98 -6.75 -1.18
N TRP A 83 -13.59 -5.98 -0.17
CA TRP A 83 -14.31 -4.80 0.28
C TRP A 83 -13.47 -3.55 0.04
N SER A 84 -14.13 -2.41 -0.17
CA SER A 84 -13.43 -1.12 -0.27
C SER A 84 -14.12 -0.02 0.52
N SER A 85 -13.36 0.95 0.97
CA SER A 85 -13.84 2.14 1.67
C SER A 85 -13.03 3.37 1.31
N THR A 86 -13.68 4.54 1.28
CA THR A 86 -13.01 5.85 1.11
C THR A 86 -12.77 6.58 2.43
N ASN A 87 -13.43 6.17 3.52
CA ASN A 87 -13.42 6.89 4.80
C ASN A 87 -13.20 5.98 6.02
N GLY A 88 -13.14 4.66 5.84
CA GLY A 88 -12.90 3.68 6.89
C GLY A 88 -14.14 3.33 7.73
N ALA A 89 -15.22 4.11 7.59
CA ALA A 89 -16.50 3.86 8.23
C ALA A 89 -17.44 3.05 7.31
N ASP A 90 -17.56 3.48 6.06
CA ASP A 90 -18.48 2.92 5.08
C ASP A 90 -17.74 1.97 4.14
N TRP A 91 -18.10 0.69 4.19
CA TRP A 91 -17.47 -0.36 3.39
C TRP A 91 -18.46 -0.91 2.37
N THR A 92 -18.00 -1.04 1.13
CA THR A 92 -18.78 -1.61 0.01
C THR A 92 -18.16 -2.92 -0.43
N LEU A 93 -18.99 -3.97 -0.55
CA LEU A 93 -18.59 -5.25 -1.14
C LEU A 93 -18.36 -5.06 -2.64
N VAL A 94 -17.12 -5.19 -3.08
CA VAL A 94 -16.74 -5.07 -4.50
C VAL A 94 -16.98 -6.38 -5.23
N THR A 95 -16.64 -7.51 -4.59
CA THR A 95 -17.00 -8.85 -5.06
C THR A 95 -17.02 -9.82 -3.88
N GLY A 96 -18.02 -10.72 -3.86
CA GLY A 96 -18.08 -11.83 -2.90
C GLY A 96 -17.31 -13.08 -3.34
N ASN A 97 -16.88 -13.12 -4.60
CA ASN A 97 -16.19 -14.27 -5.19
C ASN A 97 -15.07 -13.78 -6.10
N ALA A 98 -13.96 -13.34 -5.52
CA ALA A 98 -12.82 -12.92 -6.30
C ALA A 98 -12.21 -14.11 -7.07
N ALA A 99 -11.63 -13.83 -8.25
CA ALA A 99 -11.09 -14.86 -9.15
C ALA A 99 -9.95 -15.69 -8.53
N PHE A 100 -9.26 -15.15 -7.53
CA PHE A 100 -8.24 -15.87 -6.77
C PHE A 100 -8.82 -16.89 -5.78
N GLY A 101 -10.16 -16.99 -5.66
CA GLY A 101 -10.83 -17.95 -4.78
C GLY A 101 -10.65 -17.65 -3.28
N PRO A 102 -11.26 -18.47 -2.41
CA PRO A 102 -11.15 -18.27 -0.97
C PRO A 102 -9.71 -18.40 -0.49
N ARG A 103 -9.22 -17.42 0.29
CA ARG A 103 -7.87 -17.51 0.90
C ARG A 103 -7.69 -16.65 2.15
N PHE A 104 -6.91 -17.16 3.09
CA PHE A 104 -6.42 -16.44 4.28
C PHE A 104 -4.90 -16.59 4.39
N ARG A 105 -4.25 -15.84 5.31
CA ARG A 105 -2.77 -15.85 5.48
C ARG A 105 -1.97 -15.49 4.23
N HIS A 106 -2.62 -14.83 3.26
CA HIS A 106 -1.98 -14.36 2.05
C HIS A 106 -1.26 -13.03 2.33
N SER A 107 -0.46 -12.58 1.37
CA SER A 107 0.09 -11.22 1.35
C SER A 107 -0.59 -10.40 0.26
N SER A 108 -0.73 -9.09 0.48
CA SER A 108 -1.20 -8.17 -0.55
C SER A 108 -0.35 -6.92 -0.62
N VAL A 109 -0.03 -6.48 -1.84
CA VAL A 109 0.79 -5.28 -2.07
C VAL A 109 0.27 -4.49 -3.26
N VAL A 110 0.58 -3.19 -3.30
CA VAL A 110 0.41 -2.39 -4.51
C VAL A 110 1.73 -2.31 -5.24
N TYR A 111 1.73 -2.74 -6.50
CA TYR A 111 2.91 -2.70 -7.36
C TYR A 111 2.48 -2.47 -8.81
N ASN A 112 3.22 -1.63 -9.53
CA ASN A 112 2.96 -1.28 -10.93
C ASN A 112 1.49 -0.87 -11.19
N ASN A 113 0.95 -0.01 -10.33
CA ASN A 113 -0.43 0.47 -10.38
C ASN A 113 -1.49 -0.66 -10.40
N LYS A 114 -1.24 -1.75 -9.67
CA LYS A 114 -2.16 -2.87 -9.47
C LYS A 114 -2.12 -3.33 -8.03
N MET A 115 -3.22 -3.91 -7.56
CA MET A 115 -3.27 -4.66 -6.31
C MET A 115 -2.82 -6.09 -6.61
N TRP A 116 -1.94 -6.64 -5.79
CA TRP A 116 -1.42 -8.01 -5.92
C TRP A 116 -1.82 -8.81 -4.70
N VAL A 117 -2.11 -10.10 -4.92
CA VAL A 117 -2.43 -11.09 -3.89
C VAL A 117 -1.50 -12.28 -4.11
N ILE A 118 -0.74 -12.63 -3.08
CA ILE A 118 0.37 -13.59 -3.18
C ILE A 118 0.16 -14.69 -2.15
N GLY A 119 0.05 -15.93 -2.65
CA GLY A 119 -0.07 -17.15 -1.86
C GLY A 119 -1.27 -17.17 -0.91
N GLY A 120 -1.07 -17.78 0.26
CA GLY A 120 -2.08 -17.98 1.31
C GLY A 120 -2.42 -19.46 1.51
N SER A 121 -3.57 -19.72 2.10
CA SER A 121 -4.15 -21.05 2.26
C SER A 121 -5.65 -21.00 1.98
N ASP A 122 -6.20 -22.04 1.36
CA ASP A 122 -7.60 -22.17 0.98
C ASP A 122 -8.43 -23.03 1.95
N VAL A 123 -7.78 -23.74 2.87
CA VAL A 123 -8.44 -24.69 3.79
C VAL A 123 -8.38 -24.25 5.25
N ASN A 124 -9.53 -24.39 5.93
CA ASN A 124 -9.75 -24.00 7.32
C ASN A 124 -8.88 -24.77 8.34
N SER A 125 -8.25 -25.88 7.93
CA SER A 125 -7.39 -26.72 8.77
C SER A 125 -5.97 -26.15 8.86
N GLN A 126 -5.47 -26.00 10.08
CA GLN A 126 -4.09 -25.63 10.38
C GLN A 126 -3.14 -26.68 9.78
N GLY A 127 -2.52 -26.38 8.64
CA GLY A 127 -1.57 -27.27 7.96
C GLY A 127 -1.97 -27.71 6.55
N GLY A 128 -3.04 -27.15 5.98
CA GLY A 128 -3.35 -27.38 4.58
C GLY A 128 -2.35 -26.75 3.60
N PRO A 129 -2.40 -27.16 2.31
CA PRO A 129 -1.43 -26.73 1.32
C PRO A 129 -1.39 -25.20 1.22
N SER A 130 -0.18 -24.65 1.22
CA SER A 130 0.01 -23.25 0.88
C SER A 130 -0.26 -23.08 -0.61
N LEU A 131 -1.07 -22.09 -0.94
CA LEU A 131 -1.22 -21.61 -2.29
C LEU A 131 0.10 -20.96 -2.72
N ASN A 132 0.55 -21.31 -3.91
CA ASN A 132 1.78 -20.81 -4.53
C ASN A 132 1.51 -19.95 -5.77
N ASP A 133 0.28 -19.45 -5.89
CA ASP A 133 -0.17 -18.61 -6.98
C ASP A 133 -0.07 -17.12 -6.65
N VAL A 134 -0.03 -16.31 -7.71
CA VAL A 134 0.05 -14.85 -7.63
C VAL A 134 -1.02 -14.27 -8.54
N TRP A 135 -1.82 -13.37 -7.98
CA TRP A 135 -2.89 -12.68 -8.68
C TRP A 135 -2.65 -11.18 -8.66
N TYR A 136 -3.12 -10.49 -9.69
CA TYR A 136 -3.15 -9.04 -9.71
C TYR A 136 -4.51 -8.54 -10.18
N SER A 137 -4.88 -7.33 -9.77
CA SER A 137 -6.08 -6.66 -10.23
C SER A 137 -5.91 -6.21 -11.68
N THR A 138 -6.79 -6.67 -12.57
CA THR A 138 -7.00 -6.01 -13.85
C THR A 138 -7.86 -4.78 -13.63
N MET A 139 -7.60 -3.68 -14.34
CA MET A 139 -8.63 -2.65 -14.47
C MET A 139 -9.83 -3.34 -15.10
N ALA A 140 -10.93 -3.44 -14.36
CA ALA A 140 -12.17 -3.83 -14.99
C ALA A 140 -12.43 -2.75 -16.04
N LEU A 141 -12.49 -3.15 -17.32
CA LEU A 141 -13.12 -2.33 -18.35
C LEU A 141 -14.62 -2.35 -18.07
N THR A 142 -15.01 -1.82 -16.92
CA THR A 142 -16.36 -1.94 -16.36
C THR A 142 -17.27 -1.05 -17.18
N GLY A 143 -18.10 -1.68 -18.01
CA GLY A 143 -19.22 -1.04 -18.70
C GLY A 143 -18.93 -0.62 -20.14
N TYR A 144 -17.97 0.27 -20.36
CA TYR A 144 -17.86 0.96 -21.65
C TYR A 144 -17.54 0.02 -22.82
N LEU A 145 -16.50 -0.81 -22.71
CA LEU A 145 -16.14 -1.71 -23.80
C LEU A 145 -17.10 -2.90 -23.96
N GLN A 146 -17.75 -3.37 -22.89
CA GLN A 146 -18.82 -4.38 -22.99
C GLN A 146 -20.04 -3.83 -23.73
N GLN A 147 -20.44 -2.59 -23.48
CA GLN A 147 -21.56 -1.98 -24.18
C GLN A 147 -21.21 -1.72 -25.65
N VAL A 148 -20.00 -1.25 -25.94
CA VAL A 148 -19.52 -1.03 -27.32
C VAL A 148 -19.44 -2.35 -28.09
N THR A 149 -18.87 -3.42 -27.52
CA THR A 149 -18.83 -4.73 -28.20
C THR A 149 -20.23 -5.34 -28.40
N ARG A 150 -21.14 -5.24 -27.43
CA ARG A 150 -22.54 -5.69 -27.59
C ARG A 150 -23.28 -4.87 -28.65
N SER A 151 -23.03 -3.56 -28.71
CA SER A 151 -23.65 -2.67 -29.69
C SER A 151 -23.13 -2.95 -31.10
N LEU A 152 -21.81 -3.12 -31.25
CA LEU A 152 -21.19 -3.51 -32.53
C LEU A 152 -21.68 -4.88 -33.00
N LEU A 153 -21.72 -5.90 -32.13
CA LEU A 153 -22.20 -7.23 -32.49
C LEU A 153 -23.67 -7.24 -32.95
N ARG A 154 -24.52 -6.41 -32.32
CA ARG A 154 -25.92 -6.20 -32.77
C ARG A 154 -25.98 -5.54 -34.14
N VAL A 155 -25.16 -4.53 -34.41
CA VAL A 155 -25.08 -3.87 -35.71
C VAL A 155 -24.61 -4.85 -36.79
N PHE A 156 -23.60 -5.69 -36.50
CA PHE A 156 -23.14 -6.74 -37.44
C PHE A 156 -24.22 -7.79 -37.73
N HIS A 157 -24.97 -8.25 -36.72
CA HIS A 157 -26.10 -9.16 -36.94
C HIS A 157 -27.23 -8.49 -37.75
N LEU A 158 -27.54 -7.22 -37.48
CA LEU A 158 -28.57 -6.49 -38.21
C LEU A 158 -28.17 -6.28 -39.69
N LEU A 159 -26.90 -5.97 -39.96
CA LEU A 159 -26.37 -5.82 -41.32
C LEU A 159 -26.42 -7.13 -42.13
N HIS A 160 -26.15 -8.29 -41.51
CA HIS A 160 -26.30 -9.59 -42.18
C HIS A 160 -27.76 -9.97 -42.45
N LEU A 161 -28.70 -9.49 -41.64
CA LEU A 161 -30.14 -9.71 -41.85
C LEU A 161 -30.73 -8.78 -42.91
N ILE A 162 -30.18 -7.57 -43.06
CA ILE A 162 -30.64 -6.57 -44.06
C ILE A 162 -30.01 -6.81 -45.44
N PHE A 163 -28.80 -7.38 -45.49
CA PHE A 163 -28.10 -7.73 -46.72
C PHE A 163 -27.71 -9.22 -46.73
N PRO A 164 -28.67 -10.15 -46.91
CA PRO A 164 -28.31 -11.52 -47.23
C PRO A 164 -27.60 -11.50 -48.58
N GLY A 165 -26.27 -11.67 -48.55
CA GLY A 165 -25.44 -11.61 -49.75
C GLY A 165 -25.90 -12.65 -50.77
N ASN A 166 -26.40 -12.17 -51.91
CA ASN A 166 -26.40 -12.95 -53.15
C ASN A 166 -24.95 -13.04 -53.64
N TYR A 167 -24.20 -13.97 -53.07
CA TYR A 167 -22.94 -14.43 -53.64
C TYR A 167 -23.29 -15.50 -54.66
N GLY A 168 -23.55 -15.06 -55.90
CA GLY A 168 -23.62 -15.91 -57.08
C GLY A 168 -22.25 -16.17 -57.68
#